data_AF-W6ZGY4-F1
#
_entry.id   AF-W6ZGY4-F1
#
_cell.length_a   1.000
_cell.length_b   1.000
_cell.length_c   1.000
_cell.angle_alpha   90.00
_cell.angle_beta   90.00
_cell.angle_gamma   90.00
#
_symmetry.space_group_name_H-M   'P 1'
#
loop_
_entity.id
_entity.type
_entity.pdbx_description
1 polymer ?
#
loop_
_entity_poly.entity_id
_entity_poly.type
_entity_poly.pdbx_seq_one_letter_code
_entity_poly.pdbx_strand_id
1 'polypeptide(L)'
;MARRNRNNPRVPPWATAKPYFRHAARAFKDAHRLDWTLIQLQNTIETIWAGDELTRDYYEARRGRERLYGLPPGRDIIPQNPYNEADVAHAKANKTLPLRRDARGNPIPPVPAAPPLPPPRPRNNYPYDFWPREPWHPEPIDATRDMTPKFISENTYVFLETPPHQWPVSDESDMRGAKFLGYGSYGCAGLWCQVNPTNVIEKRFVIKEARMSKSDWRDPINWRDQLPKEIRIHQLVDSDRARNRAYGSFDHDTLIEHYGYRLMLRQRKYRIYLAYYEGGDLHSALKGRMPSPELLDLYTSPRKRETEAQEGYYWDAELRCYRDQGDNLPPVLPERLIIEIITALTKACQILHFGQAEDERLIPGAERITHRDIKPDNIFIAPSNQPGEFPTFVLGDLGLAFFPHRRDEDDDIPRLSRAPPDNPNQYTWSHDTFDHRYAPEVYGQTQDTKPNEIGEKTDVWQIGAVLFWLLANGFENSARGPQAVEWGYPQFISRPERFPRMERYSGPDGLDNRFDLELFPTLLRYAPKLRNLCAKCVNWDPDHRPTLQDISWELDEILEADLDMSVNRSYGLLITKVDMEFVVGSLWPYYPQGGL
;
A
#
# COMPACT_ATOMS: atom_id res chain seq x y z
N MET A 1 2.58 -68.49 9.30
CA MET A 1 1.66 -67.74 10.19
C MET A 1 2.34 -67.47 11.52
N ALA A 2 2.91 -66.27 11.70
CA ALA A 2 3.51 -65.88 12.97
C ALA A 2 2.41 -65.70 14.03
N ARG A 3 2.50 -66.41 15.15
CA ARG A 3 1.64 -66.19 16.32
C ARG A 3 1.82 -64.73 16.76
N ARG A 4 0.89 -63.85 16.40
CA ARG A 4 0.83 -62.46 16.90
C ARG A 4 0.90 -62.54 18.42
N ASN A 5 1.96 -61.95 18.97
CA ASN A 5 2.33 -61.98 20.37
C ASN A 5 1.35 -61.10 21.18
N ARG A 6 0.08 -61.54 21.29
CA ARG A 6 -1.03 -60.84 21.98
C ARG A 6 -0.75 -60.57 23.47
N ASN A 7 0.35 -61.08 24.00
CA ASN A 7 0.75 -60.95 25.41
C ASN A 7 1.98 -60.06 25.63
N ASN A 8 2.52 -59.36 24.62
CA ASN A 8 3.63 -58.43 24.86
C ASN A 8 3.11 -57.11 25.49
N PRO A 9 3.37 -56.84 26.78
CA PRO A 9 2.87 -55.63 27.44
C PRO A 9 3.55 -54.35 26.93
N ARG A 10 4.52 -54.44 26.03
CA ARG A 10 5.29 -53.31 25.51
C ARG A 10 4.86 -52.85 24.11
N VAL A 11 3.99 -53.58 23.41
CA VAL A 11 3.62 -53.25 22.03
C VAL A 11 2.10 -53.35 21.87
N PRO A 12 1.41 -52.28 21.41
CA PRO A 12 -0.02 -52.36 21.08
C PRO A 12 -0.28 -53.32 19.90
N PRO A 13 -1.51 -53.81 19.71
CA PRO A 13 -2.72 -53.43 20.42
C PRO A 13 -2.85 -54.13 21.78
N TRP A 14 -3.22 -53.38 22.81
CA TRP A 14 -3.55 -53.95 24.12
C TRP A 14 -5.05 -54.22 24.27
N ALA A 15 -5.37 -55.33 24.93
CA ALA A 15 -6.75 -55.77 25.15
C ALA A 15 -7.53 -54.88 26.13
N THR A 16 -6.85 -54.11 26.97
CA THR A 16 -7.45 -53.18 27.94
C THR A 16 -6.90 -51.77 27.71
N ALA A 17 -7.62 -50.74 28.17
CA ALA A 17 -7.27 -49.34 27.96
C ALA A 17 -6.10 -48.86 28.84
N LYS A 18 -5.98 -49.38 30.06
CA LYS A 18 -4.96 -48.96 31.05
C LYS A 18 -3.50 -49.07 30.54
N PRO A 19 -3.09 -50.11 29.80
CA PRO A 19 -1.77 -50.17 29.16
C PRO A 19 -1.44 -48.97 28.25
N TYR A 20 -2.42 -48.45 27.49
CA TYR A 20 -2.20 -47.27 26.65
C TYR A 20 -1.89 -46.03 27.51
N PHE A 21 -2.66 -45.80 28.57
CA PHE A 21 -2.40 -44.70 29.49
C PHE A 21 -1.04 -44.86 30.18
N ARG A 22 -0.72 -46.06 30.67
CA ARG A 22 0.58 -46.35 31.30
C ARG A 22 1.75 -46.04 30.35
N HIS A 23 1.61 -46.38 29.08
CA HIS A 23 2.62 -46.06 28.06
C HIS A 23 2.75 -44.54 27.87
N ALA A 24 1.64 -43.82 27.66
CA ALA A 24 1.65 -42.37 27.48
C ALA A 24 2.20 -41.62 28.71
N ALA A 25 1.82 -42.04 29.92
CA ALA A 25 2.30 -41.46 31.16
C ALA A 25 3.80 -41.69 31.37
N ARG A 26 4.33 -42.86 30.98
CA ARG A 26 5.77 -43.12 30.99
C ARG A 26 6.51 -42.21 30.01
N ALA A 27 6.03 -42.11 28.77
CA ALA A 27 6.62 -41.21 27.79
C ALA A 27 6.63 -39.74 28.27
N PHE A 28 5.55 -39.28 28.91
CA PHE A 28 5.49 -37.94 29.49
C PHE A 28 6.48 -37.77 30.65
N LYS A 29 6.57 -38.74 31.57
CA LYS A 29 7.56 -38.74 32.66
C LYS A 29 8.96 -38.60 32.09
N ASP A 30 9.31 -39.45 31.13
CA ASP A 30 10.66 -39.48 30.56
C ASP A 30 11.03 -38.18 29.84
N ALA A 31 10.05 -37.40 29.39
CA ALA A 31 10.27 -36.08 28.79
C ALA A 31 10.25 -34.92 29.80
N HIS A 32 9.46 -34.99 30.89
CA HIS A 32 9.16 -33.81 31.73
C HIS A 32 9.36 -33.99 33.25
N ARG A 33 9.63 -35.21 33.72
CA ARG A 33 9.70 -35.57 35.15
C ARG A 33 10.84 -36.58 35.40
N LEU A 34 12.06 -36.18 35.04
CA LEU A 34 13.25 -37.04 35.08
C LEU A 34 13.61 -37.52 36.50
N ASP A 35 13.23 -36.73 37.52
CA ASP A 35 13.46 -36.99 38.94
C ASP A 35 12.46 -37.98 39.56
N TRP A 36 11.38 -38.33 38.86
CA TRP A 36 10.38 -39.26 39.39
C TRP A 36 10.88 -40.69 39.40
N THR A 37 10.76 -41.33 40.57
CA THR A 37 10.96 -42.77 40.73
C THR A 37 9.86 -43.58 40.03
N LEU A 38 10.13 -44.85 39.75
CA LEU A 38 9.14 -45.76 39.16
C LEU A 38 7.91 -45.95 40.07
N ILE A 39 8.12 -45.92 41.40
CA ILE A 39 7.03 -46.04 42.39
C ILE A 39 6.13 -44.80 42.32
N GLN A 40 6.70 -43.60 42.26
CA GLN A 40 5.96 -42.34 42.10
C GLN A 40 5.16 -42.29 40.81
N LEU A 41 5.75 -42.73 39.68
CA LEU A 41 5.02 -42.84 38.42
C LEU A 41 3.87 -43.84 38.53
N GLN A 42 4.12 -45.01 39.12
CA GLN A 42 3.11 -46.06 39.27
C GLN A 42 1.94 -45.59 40.14
N ASN A 43 2.22 -44.96 41.29
CA ASN A 43 1.19 -44.36 42.13
C ASN A 43 0.41 -43.28 41.36
N THR A 44 1.09 -42.44 40.59
CA THR A 44 0.44 -41.41 39.78
C THR A 44 -0.51 -41.99 38.73
N ILE A 45 -0.08 -43.05 38.03
CA ILE A 45 -0.92 -43.75 37.06
C ILE A 45 -2.13 -44.38 37.75
N GLU A 46 -1.95 -45.03 38.89
CA GLU A 46 -3.06 -45.67 39.62
C GLU A 46 -4.07 -44.65 40.17
N THR A 47 -3.59 -43.53 40.72
CA THR A 47 -4.44 -42.43 41.20
C THR A 47 -5.25 -41.82 40.06
N ILE A 48 -4.61 -41.47 38.94
CA ILE A 48 -5.32 -40.87 37.79
C ILE A 48 -6.31 -41.86 37.20
N TRP A 49 -5.88 -43.12 36.99
CA TRP A 49 -6.76 -44.14 36.44
C TRP A 49 -7.97 -44.42 37.32
N ALA A 50 -7.83 -44.35 38.65
CA ALA A 50 -8.95 -44.55 39.58
C ALA A 50 -9.84 -43.31 39.74
N GLY A 51 -9.27 -42.09 39.67
CA GLY A 51 -9.94 -40.85 40.04
C GLY A 51 -10.37 -39.91 38.91
N ASP A 52 -9.91 -40.10 37.65
CA ASP A 52 -10.29 -39.25 36.51
C ASP A 52 -11.02 -40.06 35.43
N GLU A 53 -12.36 -39.97 35.45
CA GLU A 53 -13.24 -40.67 34.50
C GLU A 53 -12.95 -40.31 33.05
N LEU A 54 -12.75 -39.01 32.75
CA LEU A 54 -12.47 -38.53 31.40
C LEU A 54 -11.18 -39.13 30.80
N THR A 55 -10.14 -39.35 31.62
CA THR A 55 -8.93 -40.05 31.14
C THR A 55 -9.22 -41.51 30.84
N ARG A 56 -10.01 -42.21 31.67
CA ARG A 56 -10.43 -43.59 31.37
C ARG A 56 -11.20 -43.66 30.05
N ASP A 57 -12.21 -42.81 29.88
CA ASP A 57 -13.05 -42.79 28.68
C ASP A 57 -12.24 -42.52 27.42
N TYR A 58 -11.29 -41.58 27.49
CA TYR A 58 -10.36 -41.31 26.40
C TYR A 58 -9.62 -42.57 25.96
N TYR A 59 -9.06 -43.36 26.90
CA TYR A 59 -8.32 -44.57 26.52
C TYR A 59 -9.22 -45.77 26.22
N GLU A 60 -10.40 -45.90 26.83
CA GLU A 60 -11.38 -46.96 26.52
C GLU A 60 -11.87 -46.86 25.07
N ALA A 61 -12.13 -45.65 24.58
CA ALA A 61 -12.47 -45.41 23.17
C ALA A 61 -11.36 -45.85 22.17
N ARG A 62 -10.14 -46.12 22.67
CA ARG A 62 -8.95 -46.46 21.88
C ARG A 62 -8.45 -47.88 22.14
N ARG A 63 -9.16 -48.67 22.95
CA ARG A 63 -8.83 -50.07 23.24
C ARG A 63 -8.78 -50.90 21.96
N GLY A 64 -7.76 -51.76 21.83
CA GLY A 64 -7.57 -52.63 20.67
C GLY A 64 -7.01 -51.94 19.40
N ARG A 65 -6.68 -50.64 19.45
CA ARG A 65 -6.07 -49.93 18.32
C ARG A 65 -4.56 -50.17 18.27
N GLU A 66 -4.00 -50.37 17.08
CA GLU A 66 -2.56 -50.61 16.90
C GLU A 66 -1.71 -49.33 17.12
N ARG A 67 -2.33 -48.15 17.08
CA ARG A 67 -1.65 -46.86 17.25
C ARG A 67 -1.44 -46.51 18.73
N LEU A 68 -0.26 -45.97 19.04
CA LEU A 68 0.01 -45.33 20.33
C LEU A 68 -0.62 -43.93 20.35
N TYR A 69 -1.30 -43.61 21.45
CA TYR A 69 -1.90 -42.30 21.68
C TYR A 69 -1.16 -41.59 22.81
N GLY A 70 -0.93 -40.29 22.66
CA GLY A 70 -0.38 -39.44 23.73
C GLY A 70 -1.39 -39.25 24.87
N LEU A 71 -1.11 -38.30 25.76
CA LEU A 71 -2.07 -37.86 26.77
C LEU A 71 -3.28 -37.17 26.11
N PRO A 72 -4.46 -37.11 26.76
CA PRO A 72 -5.61 -36.36 26.25
C PRO A 72 -5.23 -34.90 25.95
N PRO A 73 -5.47 -34.40 24.72
CA PRO A 73 -5.05 -33.06 24.33
C PRO A 73 -5.73 -31.98 25.18
N GLY A 74 -4.98 -30.92 25.52
CA GLY A 74 -5.50 -29.78 26.28
C GLY A 74 -5.72 -30.03 27.77
N ARG A 75 -5.30 -31.17 28.34
CA ARG A 75 -5.42 -31.47 29.77
C ARG A 75 -4.06 -31.74 30.42
N ASP A 76 -3.74 -30.98 31.45
CA ASP A 76 -2.58 -31.22 32.33
C ASP A 76 -2.93 -32.29 33.38
N ILE A 77 -3.02 -33.56 32.94
CA ILE A 77 -3.46 -34.66 33.82
C ILE A 77 -2.36 -35.24 34.71
N ILE A 78 -1.08 -35.11 34.33
CA ILE A 78 0.06 -35.59 35.14
C ILE A 78 0.57 -34.41 35.96
N PRO A 79 0.42 -34.44 37.30
CA PRO A 79 0.76 -33.29 38.15
C PRO A 79 2.27 -32.99 38.13
N GLN A 80 2.64 -31.81 38.64
CA GLN A 80 4.04 -31.44 38.83
C GLN A 80 4.72 -32.33 39.89
N ASN A 81 4.02 -32.59 41.00
CA ASN A 81 4.48 -33.47 42.09
C ASN A 81 3.72 -34.81 42.02
N PRO A 82 4.40 -35.96 42.17
CA PRO A 82 3.78 -37.27 41.99
C PRO A 82 2.82 -37.59 43.13
N TYR A 83 1.80 -38.39 42.82
CA TYR A 83 0.91 -38.95 43.85
C TYR A 83 1.61 -40.05 44.67
N ASN A 84 1.19 -40.21 45.92
CA ASN A 84 1.68 -41.27 46.82
C ASN A 84 0.63 -42.40 47.00
N GLU A 85 0.92 -43.38 47.84
CA GLU A 85 0.03 -44.52 48.07
C GLU A 85 -1.31 -44.14 48.71
N ALA A 86 -1.31 -43.14 49.59
CA ALA A 86 -2.54 -42.61 50.21
C ALA A 86 -3.46 -41.97 49.17
N ASP A 87 -2.89 -41.31 48.17
CA ASP A 87 -3.62 -40.73 47.04
C ASP A 87 -4.28 -41.82 46.17
N VAL A 88 -3.60 -42.95 45.96
CA VAL A 88 -4.16 -44.12 45.27
C VAL A 88 -5.36 -44.67 46.04
N ALA A 89 -5.22 -44.81 47.37
CA ALA A 89 -6.31 -45.28 48.23
C ALA A 89 -7.51 -44.32 48.18
N HIS A 90 -7.25 -43.01 48.25
CA HIS A 90 -8.28 -41.98 48.14
C HIS A 90 -9.02 -42.06 46.79
N ALA A 91 -8.30 -42.11 45.67
CA ALA A 91 -8.91 -42.15 44.34
C ALA A 91 -9.70 -43.45 44.11
N LYS A 92 -9.24 -44.58 44.64
CA LYS A 92 -9.98 -45.86 44.57
C LYS A 92 -11.27 -45.83 45.36
N ALA A 93 -11.24 -45.24 46.57
CA ALA A 93 -12.39 -45.14 47.47
C ALA A 93 -13.43 -44.13 46.96
N ASN A 94 -13.00 -42.94 46.56
CA ASN A 94 -13.89 -41.82 46.26
C ASN A 94 -14.20 -41.64 44.78
N LYS A 95 -13.51 -42.36 43.88
CA LYS A 95 -13.61 -42.22 42.42
C LYS A 95 -13.33 -40.80 41.90
N THR A 96 -12.61 -40.00 42.67
CA THR A 96 -12.19 -38.63 42.36
C THR A 96 -10.69 -38.48 42.55
N LEU A 97 -10.08 -37.49 41.89
CA LEU A 97 -8.67 -37.16 42.14
C LEU A 97 -8.51 -36.48 43.51
N PRO A 98 -7.49 -36.85 44.30
CA PRO A 98 -7.15 -36.10 45.51
C PRO A 98 -6.60 -34.71 45.14
N LEU A 99 -6.57 -33.80 46.13
CA LEU A 99 -5.95 -32.49 45.96
C LEU A 99 -4.49 -32.62 45.52
N ARG A 100 -4.06 -31.75 44.59
CA ARG A 100 -2.65 -31.69 44.14
C ARG A 100 -1.74 -31.42 45.34
N ARG A 101 -0.52 -31.93 45.33
CA ARG A 101 0.46 -31.72 46.41
C ARG A 101 1.54 -30.72 46.01
N ASP A 102 2.10 -30.03 46.99
CA ASP A 102 3.33 -29.24 46.85
C ASP A 102 4.57 -30.15 46.83
N ALA A 103 5.76 -29.57 46.67
CA ALA A 103 7.02 -30.32 46.62
C ALA A 103 7.37 -31.01 47.96
N ARG A 104 6.73 -30.62 49.06
CA ARG A 104 6.89 -31.24 50.40
C ARG A 104 5.85 -32.34 50.64
N GLY A 105 4.97 -32.59 49.68
CA GLY A 105 3.90 -33.57 49.78
C GLY A 105 2.68 -33.07 50.54
N ASN A 106 2.53 -31.77 50.83
CA ASN A 106 1.32 -31.24 51.46
C ASN A 106 0.23 -30.98 50.41
N PRO A 107 -1.06 -31.25 50.71
CA PRO A 107 -2.16 -30.85 49.82
C PRO A 107 -2.14 -29.34 49.58
N ILE A 108 -2.17 -28.93 48.31
CA ILE A 108 -2.37 -27.55 47.88
C ILE A 108 -3.86 -27.26 48.03
N PRO A 109 -4.27 -26.31 48.90
CA PRO A 109 -5.66 -25.93 49.00
C PRO A 109 -6.16 -25.44 47.63
N PRO A 110 -7.43 -25.72 47.27
CA PRO A 110 -7.98 -25.24 46.01
C PRO A 110 -7.82 -23.72 45.93
N VAL A 111 -7.25 -23.23 44.84
CA VAL A 111 -7.15 -21.79 44.58
C VAL A 111 -8.57 -21.24 44.66
N PRO A 112 -8.84 -20.17 45.45
CA PRO A 112 -10.17 -19.58 45.51
C PRO A 112 -10.67 -19.31 44.10
N ALA A 113 -11.95 -19.63 43.84
CA ALA A 113 -12.55 -19.53 42.53
C ALA A 113 -12.19 -18.17 41.90
N ALA A 114 -11.49 -18.21 40.78
CA ALA A 114 -11.15 -16.99 40.05
C ALA A 114 -12.47 -16.24 39.77
N PRO A 115 -12.52 -14.91 39.95
CA PRO A 115 -13.68 -14.14 39.56
C PRO A 115 -14.06 -14.50 38.12
N PRO A 116 -15.37 -14.55 37.80
CA PRO A 116 -15.85 -14.98 36.50
C PRO A 116 -15.06 -14.24 35.42
N LEU A 117 -14.38 -15.02 34.57
CA LEU A 117 -13.61 -14.45 33.48
C LEU A 117 -14.57 -13.57 32.68
N PRO A 118 -14.18 -12.32 32.34
CA PRO A 118 -14.95 -11.55 31.38
C PRO A 118 -15.19 -12.42 30.15
N PRO A 119 -16.35 -12.29 29.48
CA PRO A 119 -16.67 -13.10 28.31
C PRO A 119 -15.46 -13.13 27.38
N PRO A 120 -15.08 -14.31 26.85
CA PRO A 120 -13.92 -14.44 26.00
C PRO A 120 -14.04 -13.38 24.92
N ARG A 121 -13.08 -12.45 24.88
CA ARG A 121 -13.00 -11.48 23.80
C ARG A 121 -13.11 -12.26 22.49
N PRO A 122 -13.88 -11.79 21.50
CA PRO A 122 -13.93 -12.43 20.19
C PRO A 122 -12.52 -12.80 19.78
N ARG A 123 -12.27 -14.08 19.44
CA ARG A 123 -10.99 -14.48 18.86
C ARG A 123 -10.78 -13.54 17.67
N ASN A 124 -9.73 -12.74 17.71
CA ASN A 124 -9.34 -11.96 16.54
C ASN A 124 -9.07 -13.01 15.45
N ASN A 125 -9.92 -13.07 14.43
CA ASN A 125 -9.84 -14.10 13.38
C ASN A 125 -8.59 -13.95 12.50
N TYR A 126 -7.80 -12.89 12.74
CA TYR A 126 -6.48 -12.72 12.17
C TYR A 126 -5.42 -13.06 13.24
N PRO A 127 -4.70 -14.21 13.12
CA PRO A 127 -3.46 -14.38 13.84
C PRO A 127 -2.53 -13.18 13.56
N TYR A 128 -1.72 -12.75 14.54
CA TYR A 128 -0.72 -11.67 14.35
C TYR A 128 0.49 -12.13 13.52
N ASP A 129 0.31 -13.16 12.68
CA ASP A 129 1.36 -13.73 11.84
C ASP A 129 1.68 -12.86 10.61
N PHE A 130 0.83 -11.88 10.31
CA PHE A 130 1.08 -10.83 9.32
C PHE A 130 2.08 -9.76 9.80
N TRP A 131 2.50 -9.77 11.07
CA TRP A 131 3.63 -8.95 11.54
C TRP A 131 4.96 -9.70 11.39
N PRO A 132 6.10 -8.99 11.29
CA PRO A 132 7.41 -9.64 11.35
C PRO A 132 7.54 -10.48 12.62
N ARG A 133 8.12 -11.67 12.48
CA ARG A 133 8.44 -12.52 13.63
C ARG A 133 9.57 -11.91 14.46
N GLU A 134 9.53 -12.13 15.78
CA GLU A 134 10.61 -11.75 16.68
C GLU A 134 11.88 -12.60 16.44
N PRO A 135 13.09 -12.05 16.72
CA PRO A 135 13.33 -10.74 17.32
C PRO A 135 13.24 -9.58 16.32
N TRP A 136 12.55 -8.51 16.70
CA TRP A 136 12.54 -7.27 15.94
C TRP A 136 13.86 -6.52 16.08
N HIS A 137 14.14 -5.62 15.13
CA HIS A 137 15.30 -4.74 15.21
C HIS A 137 15.26 -3.88 16.49
N PRO A 138 16.42 -3.62 17.13
CA PRO A 138 16.49 -2.70 18.26
C PRO A 138 15.96 -1.32 17.85
N GLU A 139 15.06 -0.73 18.62
CA GLU A 139 14.48 0.56 18.25
C GLU A 139 15.39 1.72 18.64
N PRO A 140 15.55 2.74 17.76
CA PRO A 140 16.32 3.92 18.10
C PRO A 140 15.59 4.75 19.17
N ILE A 141 16.34 5.53 19.94
CA ILE A 141 15.77 6.60 20.76
C ILE A 141 15.35 7.71 19.79
N ASP A 142 14.05 7.98 19.73
CA ASP A 142 13.49 8.94 18.80
C ASP A 142 12.68 9.99 19.56
N ALA A 143 13.16 11.24 19.53
CA ALA A 143 12.53 12.37 20.21
C ALA A 143 11.12 12.66 19.68
N THR A 144 10.85 12.32 18.42
CA THR A 144 9.56 12.58 17.77
C THR A 144 8.51 11.54 18.14
N ARG A 145 8.85 10.46 18.84
CA ARG A 145 7.99 9.27 19.03
C ARG A 145 6.55 9.60 19.43
N ASP A 146 6.37 10.48 20.41
CA ASP A 146 5.05 10.79 20.97
C ASP A 146 4.45 12.10 20.42
N MET A 147 5.08 12.70 19.40
CA MET A 147 4.62 13.93 18.76
C MET A 147 3.62 13.65 17.62
N THR A 148 2.69 14.56 17.39
CA THR A 148 1.75 14.47 16.26
C THR A 148 2.41 15.01 14.97
N PRO A 149 2.00 14.56 13.77
CA PRO A 149 2.50 15.14 12.51
C PRO A 149 2.30 16.66 12.43
N LYS A 150 1.16 17.16 12.95
CA LYS A 150 0.88 18.60 13.03
C LYS A 150 1.90 19.32 13.92
N PHE A 151 2.19 18.80 15.12
CA PHE A 151 3.21 19.40 15.99
C PHE A 151 4.58 19.42 15.30
N ILE A 152 4.95 18.33 14.63
CA ILE A 152 6.20 18.24 13.86
C ILE A 152 6.23 19.30 12.74
N SER A 153 5.14 19.52 12.02
CA SER A 153 5.08 20.56 10.98
C SER A 153 5.19 21.98 11.52
N GLU A 154 4.78 22.21 12.77
CA GLU A 154 4.93 23.50 13.46
C GLU A 154 6.33 23.65 14.10
N ASN A 155 7.06 22.54 14.27
CA ASN A 155 8.38 22.46 14.93
C ASN A 155 9.32 21.60 14.08
N THR A 156 9.52 22.00 12.82
CA THR A 156 10.18 21.16 11.80
C THR A 156 11.59 20.73 12.19
N TYR A 157 12.31 21.57 12.96
CA TYR A 157 13.65 21.27 13.48
C TYR A 157 13.69 19.95 14.26
N VAL A 158 12.64 19.61 15.03
CA VAL A 158 12.61 18.37 15.83
C VAL A 158 12.70 17.14 14.94
N PHE A 159 12.12 17.19 13.73
CA PHE A 159 12.22 16.10 12.77
C PHE A 159 13.57 16.12 12.03
N LEU A 160 14.03 17.29 11.60
CA LEU A 160 15.28 17.45 10.85
C LEU A 160 16.53 17.15 11.69
N GLU A 161 16.46 17.29 13.02
CA GLU A 161 17.52 16.91 13.96
C GLU A 161 17.52 15.40 14.28
N THR A 162 16.47 14.65 13.91
CA THR A 162 16.52 13.20 14.10
C THR A 162 17.50 12.56 13.13
N PRO A 163 18.36 11.62 13.60
CA PRO A 163 19.17 10.81 12.71
C PRO A 163 18.26 10.04 11.74
N PRO A 164 18.70 9.73 10.51
CA PRO A 164 17.90 9.00 9.53
C PRO A 164 17.41 7.62 10.02
N HIS A 165 18.16 6.96 10.90
CA HIS A 165 17.89 5.63 11.46
C HIS A 165 17.88 4.50 10.41
N GLN A 166 18.76 4.57 9.43
CA GLN A 166 18.96 3.61 8.35
C GLN A 166 19.14 2.18 8.87
N TRP A 167 18.74 1.25 8.00
CA TRP A 167 18.92 -0.17 8.22
C TRP A 167 19.56 -0.84 6.99
N PRO A 168 20.60 -1.68 7.16
CA PRO A 168 21.30 -2.01 8.42
C PRO A 168 21.92 -0.78 9.10
N VAL A 169 22.13 -0.85 10.42
CA VAL A 169 22.69 0.29 11.18
C VAL A 169 24.04 0.68 10.61
N SER A 170 24.15 1.93 10.18
CA SER A 170 25.36 2.56 9.64
C SER A 170 25.75 3.78 10.47
N ASP A 171 26.96 4.28 10.22
CA ASP A 171 27.33 5.63 10.70
C ASP A 171 26.52 6.66 9.89
N GLU A 172 25.76 7.48 10.59
CA GLU A 172 24.93 8.55 10.01
C GLU A 172 25.44 9.93 10.42
N SER A 173 26.65 10.00 11.00
CA SER A 173 27.26 11.25 11.46
C SER A 173 27.56 12.24 10.33
N ASP A 174 27.49 11.80 9.09
CA ASP A 174 27.65 12.56 7.86
C ASP A 174 26.30 12.97 7.22
N MET A 175 25.16 12.59 7.82
CA MET A 175 23.83 12.92 7.32
C MET A 175 23.24 14.12 8.07
N ARG A 176 22.55 14.99 7.34
CA ARG A 176 22.00 16.26 7.85
C ARG A 176 20.58 16.45 7.33
N GLY A 177 19.64 16.75 8.24
CA GLY A 177 18.30 17.19 7.85
C GLY A 177 18.37 18.58 7.22
N ALA A 178 17.88 18.71 6.00
CA ALA A 178 18.00 19.91 5.17
C ALA A 178 16.72 20.74 5.21
N LYS A 179 15.59 20.11 4.87
CA LYS A 179 14.35 20.83 4.58
C LYS A 179 13.14 19.98 4.88
N PHE A 180 12.17 20.53 5.58
CA PHE A 180 10.87 19.89 5.73
C PHE A 180 10.07 20.06 4.45
N LEU A 181 9.59 18.95 3.87
CA LEU A 181 8.92 18.96 2.57
C LEU A 181 7.39 19.02 2.71
N GLY A 182 6.85 18.41 3.76
CA GLY A 182 5.41 18.45 4.01
C GLY A 182 4.93 17.41 5.00
N TYR A 183 3.66 17.48 5.35
CA TYR A 183 2.97 16.46 6.14
C TYR A 183 1.56 16.21 5.60
N GLY A 184 1.03 15.03 5.93
CA GLY A 184 -0.32 14.62 5.58
C GLY A 184 -0.96 13.81 6.70
N SER A 185 -2.09 13.18 6.39
CA SER A 185 -2.83 12.31 7.31
C SER A 185 -2.01 11.13 7.83
N TYR A 186 -1.07 10.63 7.02
CA TYR A 186 -0.32 9.40 7.31
C TYR A 186 1.09 9.64 7.83
N GLY A 187 1.58 10.88 7.88
CA GLY A 187 2.98 11.11 8.23
C GLY A 187 3.54 12.45 7.78
N CYS A 188 4.87 12.48 7.65
CA CYS A 188 5.61 13.65 7.18
C CYS A 188 6.81 13.23 6.31
N ALA A 189 7.33 14.18 5.54
CA ALA A 189 8.48 13.99 4.68
C ALA A 189 9.47 15.15 4.82
N GLY A 190 10.76 14.84 4.73
CA GLY A 190 11.82 15.84 4.71
C GLY A 190 12.99 15.39 3.85
N LEU A 191 13.79 16.36 3.43
CA LEU A 191 15.03 16.19 2.68
C LEU A 191 16.20 16.03 3.65
N TRP A 192 17.02 15.02 3.41
CA TRP A 192 18.32 14.83 4.03
C TRP A 192 19.41 14.89 2.98
N CYS A 193 20.57 15.39 3.39
CA CYS A 193 21.80 15.31 2.60
C CYS A 193 22.86 14.51 3.34
N GLN A 194 23.62 13.73 2.59
CA GLN A 194 24.89 13.16 3.04
C GLN A 194 26.01 14.10 2.61
N VAL A 195 26.91 14.44 3.53
CA VAL A 195 28.02 15.36 3.28
C VAL A 195 29.37 14.68 3.51
N ASN A 196 30.38 15.04 2.75
CA ASN A 196 31.72 14.49 2.95
C ASN A 196 32.51 15.24 4.04
N PRO A 197 33.76 14.84 4.36
CA PRO A 197 34.58 15.50 5.38
C PRO A 197 34.87 16.99 5.11
N THR A 198 34.72 17.45 3.87
CA THR A 198 34.83 18.88 3.49
C THR A 198 33.49 19.62 3.53
N ASN A 199 32.45 18.98 4.06
CA ASN A 199 31.09 19.49 4.17
C ASN A 199 30.43 19.78 2.80
N VAL A 200 30.86 19.06 1.75
CA VAL A 200 30.25 19.09 0.42
C VAL A 200 29.16 18.03 0.34
N ILE A 201 27.99 18.39 -0.21
CA ILE A 201 26.86 17.48 -0.39
C ILE A 201 27.19 16.43 -1.45
N GLU A 202 27.20 15.15 -1.08
CA GLU A 202 27.43 14.02 -2.01
C GLU A 202 26.15 13.35 -2.45
N LYS A 203 25.14 13.32 -1.57
CA LYS A 203 23.86 12.66 -1.84
C LYS A 203 22.70 13.41 -1.22
N ARG A 204 21.54 13.33 -1.88
CA ARG A 204 20.25 13.83 -1.40
C ARG A 204 19.25 12.69 -1.37
N PHE A 205 18.41 12.65 -0.34
CA PHE A 205 17.33 11.68 -0.25
C PHE A 205 16.20 12.21 0.62
N VAL A 206 15.01 11.70 0.37
CA VAL A 206 13.82 12.00 1.15
C VAL A 206 13.65 10.94 2.21
N ILE A 207 13.33 11.36 3.43
CA ILE A 207 12.83 10.47 4.48
C ILE A 207 11.34 10.74 4.62
N LYS A 208 10.52 9.75 4.26
CA LYS A 208 9.09 9.73 4.58
C LYS A 208 8.90 8.93 5.86
N GLU A 209 8.37 9.55 6.89
CA GLU A 209 7.99 8.87 8.13
C GLU A 209 6.47 8.68 8.17
N ALA A 210 6.05 7.42 8.18
CA ALA A 210 4.65 7.03 8.27
C ALA A 210 4.27 6.68 9.71
N ARG A 211 3.19 7.29 10.19
CA ARG A 211 2.61 7.11 11.53
C ARG A 211 1.17 6.64 11.40
N MET A 212 0.98 5.34 11.51
CA MET A 212 -0.35 4.75 11.42
C MET A 212 -1.10 4.91 12.74
N SER A 213 -2.42 5.01 12.66
CA SER A 213 -3.25 4.93 13.86
C SER A 213 -3.12 3.55 14.52
N LYS A 214 -3.54 3.43 15.79
CA LYS A 214 -3.48 2.14 16.50
C LYS A 214 -4.37 1.08 15.83
N SER A 215 -5.47 1.48 15.20
CA SER A 215 -6.34 0.60 14.43
C SER A 215 -5.63 0.15 13.16
N ASP A 216 -5.14 1.09 12.36
CA ASP A 216 -4.54 0.77 11.05
C ASP A 216 -3.28 -0.10 11.20
N TRP A 217 -2.46 0.15 12.24
CA TRP A 217 -1.28 -0.66 12.53
C TRP A 217 -1.60 -2.12 12.85
N ARG A 218 -2.79 -2.38 13.42
CA ARG A 218 -3.26 -3.73 13.77
C ARG A 218 -4.14 -4.35 12.68
N ASP A 219 -4.47 -3.57 11.65
CA ASP A 219 -5.30 -4.03 10.57
C ASP A 219 -4.43 -4.78 9.55
N PRO A 220 -4.64 -6.10 9.36
CA PRO A 220 -3.86 -6.90 8.41
C PRO A 220 -3.89 -6.35 6.98
N ILE A 221 -4.90 -5.56 6.61
CA ILE A 221 -4.96 -4.97 5.26
C ILE A 221 -3.78 -4.06 4.95
N ASN A 222 -3.20 -3.45 5.97
CA ASN A 222 -2.07 -2.55 5.85
C ASN A 222 -0.71 -3.27 5.83
N TRP A 223 -0.72 -4.60 5.83
CA TRP A 223 0.47 -5.44 5.86
C TRP A 223 0.51 -6.43 4.69
N ARG A 224 1.70 -6.65 4.13
CA ARG A 224 1.99 -7.60 3.07
C ARG A 224 3.32 -8.26 3.32
N ASP A 225 3.36 -9.58 3.25
CA ASP A 225 4.60 -10.36 3.43
C ASP A 225 5.37 -9.95 4.70
N GLN A 226 4.63 -9.76 5.80
CA GLN A 226 5.16 -9.30 7.09
C GLN A 226 5.75 -7.88 7.10
N LEU A 227 5.46 -7.03 6.12
CA LEU A 227 5.88 -5.63 6.07
C LEU A 227 4.67 -4.72 5.91
N PRO A 228 4.74 -3.44 6.35
CA PRO A 228 3.75 -2.46 5.93
C PRO A 228 3.61 -2.45 4.41
N LYS A 229 2.39 -2.40 3.90
CA LYS A 229 2.09 -2.59 2.47
C LYS A 229 2.90 -1.65 1.56
N GLU A 230 3.08 -0.39 1.97
CA GLU A 230 3.83 0.61 1.20
C GLU A 230 5.31 0.19 1.04
N ILE A 231 5.95 -0.27 2.11
CA ILE A 231 7.32 -0.80 2.06
C ILE A 231 7.39 -1.98 1.10
N ARG A 232 6.42 -2.90 1.19
CA ARG A 232 6.43 -4.10 0.33
C ARG A 232 6.23 -3.74 -1.14
N ILE A 233 5.37 -2.78 -1.44
CA ILE A 233 5.14 -2.28 -2.80
C ILE A 233 6.43 -1.69 -3.38
N HIS A 234 7.16 -0.86 -2.62
CA HIS A 234 8.46 -0.36 -3.08
C HIS A 234 9.46 -1.50 -3.38
N GLN A 235 9.53 -2.52 -2.54
CA GLN A 235 10.39 -3.69 -2.80
C GLN A 235 10.01 -4.44 -4.09
N LEU A 236 8.71 -4.55 -4.39
CA LEU A 236 8.24 -5.18 -5.62
C LEU A 236 8.65 -4.34 -6.85
N VAL A 237 8.40 -3.03 -6.82
CA VAL A 237 8.80 -2.10 -7.88
C VAL A 237 10.31 -2.11 -8.11
N ASP A 238 11.12 -2.12 -7.04
CA ASP A 238 12.58 -2.19 -7.16
C ASP A 238 13.06 -3.53 -7.72
N SER A 239 12.37 -4.63 -7.36
CA SER A 239 12.67 -5.96 -7.89
C SER A 239 12.39 -6.04 -9.39
N ASP A 240 11.27 -5.47 -9.83
CA ASP A 240 10.92 -5.38 -11.25
C ASP A 240 11.88 -4.44 -12.00
N ARG A 241 12.26 -3.30 -11.41
CA ARG A 241 13.30 -2.40 -11.93
C ARG A 241 14.64 -3.12 -12.12
N ALA A 242 15.09 -3.88 -11.13
CA ALA A 242 16.34 -4.62 -11.19
C ALA A 242 16.29 -5.73 -12.26
N ARG A 243 15.15 -6.44 -12.37
CA ARG A 243 14.92 -7.47 -13.38
C ARG A 243 14.97 -6.89 -14.79
N ASN A 244 14.25 -5.80 -15.04
CA ASN A 244 14.22 -5.13 -16.35
C ASN A 244 15.59 -4.58 -16.76
N ARG A 245 16.35 -3.99 -15.82
CA ARG A 245 17.75 -3.56 -16.07
C ARG A 245 18.65 -4.72 -16.49
N ALA A 246 18.46 -5.92 -15.93
CA ALA A 246 19.23 -7.10 -16.33
C ALA A 246 18.93 -7.55 -17.78
N TYR A 247 17.77 -7.17 -18.32
CA TYR A 247 17.39 -7.38 -19.72
C TYR A 247 17.66 -6.16 -20.62
N GLY A 248 18.28 -5.09 -20.08
CA GLY A 248 18.65 -3.89 -20.85
C GLY A 248 17.55 -2.85 -21.00
N SER A 249 16.38 -3.01 -20.36
CA SER A 249 15.35 -1.96 -20.28
C SER A 249 15.64 -1.02 -19.11
N PHE A 250 15.52 0.28 -19.36
CA PHE A 250 15.74 1.35 -18.38
C PHE A 250 14.44 2.10 -18.04
N ASP A 251 13.29 1.50 -18.35
CA ASP A 251 12.00 2.18 -18.43
C ASP A 251 11.29 2.36 -17.09
N HIS A 252 12.01 2.43 -15.97
CA HIS A 252 11.42 2.60 -14.62
C HIS A 252 11.71 3.99 -14.04
N ASP A 253 12.00 4.95 -14.91
CA ASP A 253 12.30 6.34 -14.57
C ASP A 253 11.06 7.16 -14.16
N THR A 254 9.86 6.68 -14.49
CA THR A 254 8.59 7.33 -14.15
C THR A 254 8.00 6.94 -12.80
N LEU A 255 8.68 6.07 -12.03
CA LEU A 255 8.30 5.72 -10.66
C LEU A 255 9.38 6.11 -9.66
N ILE A 256 8.96 6.61 -8.51
CA ILE A 256 9.86 7.05 -7.43
C ILE A 256 10.85 5.94 -7.04
N GLU A 257 12.12 6.29 -6.96
CA GLU A 257 13.16 5.35 -6.55
C GLU A 257 13.20 5.20 -5.02
N HIS A 258 13.34 3.95 -4.57
CA HIS A 258 13.42 3.60 -3.16
C HIS A 258 14.83 3.12 -2.80
N TYR A 259 15.35 3.64 -1.70
CA TYR A 259 16.69 3.34 -1.19
C TYR A 259 16.68 2.40 0.02
N GLY A 260 15.51 2.11 0.57
CA GLY A 260 15.35 1.22 1.73
C GLY A 260 14.31 1.74 2.71
N TYR A 261 14.20 1.05 3.85
CA TYR A 261 13.24 1.39 4.88
C TYR A 261 13.77 1.09 6.27
N ARG A 262 13.09 1.65 7.28
CA ARG A 262 13.29 1.35 8.69
C ARG A 262 11.96 1.08 9.36
N LEU A 263 11.82 -0.11 9.94
CA LEU A 263 10.61 -0.52 10.65
C LEU A 263 10.82 -0.47 12.17
N MET A 264 9.96 0.26 12.89
CA MET A 264 10.02 0.47 14.35
C MET A 264 8.72 -0.05 15.00
N LEU A 265 8.69 -1.37 15.26
CA LEU A 265 7.48 -2.12 15.62
C LEU A 265 6.78 -1.64 16.91
N ARG A 266 7.53 -1.40 17.98
CA ARG A 266 7.00 -0.92 19.27
C ARG A 266 6.62 0.56 19.21
N GLN A 267 7.27 1.35 18.35
CA GLN A 267 6.86 2.74 18.09
C GLN A 267 5.65 2.85 17.16
N ARG A 268 5.31 1.77 16.43
CA ARG A 268 4.22 1.71 15.44
C ARG A 268 4.40 2.72 14.31
N LYS A 269 5.62 2.83 13.82
CA LYS A 269 5.95 3.67 12.68
C LYS A 269 7.02 3.03 11.82
N TYR A 270 7.16 3.55 10.62
CA TYR A 270 8.25 3.20 9.73
C TYR A 270 8.73 4.43 8.98
N ARG A 271 9.96 4.35 8.49
CA ARG A 271 10.54 5.31 7.56
C ARG A 271 10.83 4.64 6.23
N ILE A 272 10.66 5.39 5.16
CA ILE A 272 11.03 5.00 3.80
C ILE A 272 12.02 6.04 3.28
N TYR A 273 13.12 5.57 2.70
CA TYR A 273 14.16 6.41 2.09
C TYR A 273 13.92 6.43 0.59
N LEU A 274 13.71 7.62 0.02
CA LEU A 274 13.29 7.81 -1.37
C LEU A 274 14.23 8.77 -2.09
N ALA A 275 14.24 8.72 -3.43
CA ALA A 275 14.90 9.74 -4.24
C ALA A 275 14.29 11.13 -4.00
N TYR A 276 15.14 12.15 -4.07
CA TYR A 276 14.72 13.55 -4.06
C TYR A 276 14.63 14.09 -5.48
N TYR A 277 13.48 14.68 -5.81
CA TYR A 277 13.22 15.31 -7.09
C TYR A 277 13.15 16.83 -6.91
N GLU A 278 14.17 17.52 -7.40
CA GLU A 278 14.41 18.94 -7.13
C GLU A 278 13.44 19.89 -7.86
N GLY A 279 12.70 19.41 -8.86
CA GLY A 279 11.64 20.16 -9.51
C GLY A 279 10.35 20.27 -8.67
N GLY A 280 10.31 19.60 -7.51
CA GLY A 280 9.13 19.55 -6.64
C GLY A 280 8.02 18.68 -7.22
N ASP A 281 6.79 18.93 -6.81
CA ASP A 281 5.58 18.29 -7.33
C ASP A 281 4.90 19.13 -8.43
N LEU A 282 4.12 18.47 -9.29
CA LEU A 282 3.45 19.08 -10.42
C LEU A 282 2.40 20.12 -10.02
N HIS A 283 1.69 19.91 -8.90
CA HIS A 283 0.75 20.90 -8.38
C HIS A 283 1.49 22.21 -8.11
N SER A 284 2.54 22.18 -7.28
CA SER A 284 3.35 23.33 -6.91
C SER A 284 4.07 23.97 -8.11
N ALA A 285 4.55 23.16 -9.05
CA ALA A 285 5.26 23.65 -10.23
C ALA A 285 4.36 24.45 -11.19
N LEU A 286 3.07 24.13 -11.25
CA LEU A 286 2.09 24.85 -12.08
C LEU A 286 1.31 25.89 -11.28
N LYS A 287 1.18 25.74 -9.96
CA LYS A 287 0.46 26.67 -9.07
C LYS A 287 1.06 28.08 -9.16
N GLY A 288 0.24 29.04 -9.55
CA GLY A 288 0.64 30.45 -9.70
C GLY A 288 1.51 30.77 -10.94
N ARG A 289 1.88 29.77 -11.74
CA ARG A 289 2.53 29.94 -13.05
C ARG A 289 1.57 29.86 -14.23
N MET A 290 0.34 29.46 -13.94
CA MET A 290 -0.82 29.63 -14.81
C MET A 290 -1.28 31.10 -14.80
N PRO A 291 -1.46 31.74 -15.96
CA PRO A 291 -0.39 32.29 -16.81
C PRO A 291 0.46 33.37 -16.09
N SER A 292 1.77 33.17 -16.04
CA SER A 292 2.73 34.25 -15.74
C SER A 292 3.04 35.06 -17.02
N PRO A 293 3.41 36.36 -16.91
CA PRO A 293 3.79 37.19 -18.06
C PRO A 293 4.96 36.65 -18.89
N GLU A 294 5.83 35.81 -18.32
CA GLU A 294 6.97 35.22 -19.03
C GLU A 294 6.55 34.02 -19.92
N LEU A 295 5.57 33.22 -19.48
CA LEU A 295 4.91 32.26 -20.36
C LEU A 295 4.01 32.99 -21.36
N LEU A 296 3.38 34.10 -20.96
CA LEU A 296 2.65 34.99 -21.88
C LEU A 296 3.56 35.44 -23.03
N ASP A 297 4.76 35.96 -22.76
CA ASP A 297 5.69 36.40 -23.82
C ASP A 297 6.25 35.23 -24.67
N LEU A 298 6.48 34.06 -24.08
CA LEU A 298 6.92 32.86 -24.81
C LEU A 298 5.84 32.32 -25.78
N TYR A 299 4.57 32.56 -25.46
CA TYR A 299 3.42 32.00 -26.17
C TYR A 299 2.58 33.04 -26.95
N THR A 300 2.82 34.35 -26.87
CA THR A 300 1.90 35.38 -27.46
C THR A 300 2.46 36.23 -28.62
N SER A 301 3.60 35.89 -29.22
CA SER A 301 4.13 36.64 -30.39
C SER A 301 3.98 35.85 -31.71
N PRO A 302 3.64 36.47 -32.85
CA PRO A 302 2.86 35.82 -33.93
C PRO A 302 3.68 35.22 -35.09
N ARG A 303 3.32 34.01 -35.56
CA ARG A 303 3.77 33.38 -36.82
C ARG A 303 2.68 32.50 -37.48
N LYS A 304 2.49 32.73 -38.78
CA LYS A 304 1.39 32.25 -39.64
C LYS A 304 1.42 30.75 -39.99
N ARG A 305 0.27 30.05 -39.88
CA ARG A 305 -0.45 29.38 -41.01
C ARG A 305 -1.78 28.72 -40.57
N GLU A 306 -2.68 28.63 -41.54
CA GLU A 306 -4.11 28.30 -41.43
C GLU A 306 -4.39 26.78 -41.45
N THR A 307 -5.24 26.31 -40.54
CA THR A 307 -6.10 25.13 -40.71
C THR A 307 -7.55 25.56 -40.47
N GLU A 308 -8.49 24.92 -41.17
CA GLU A 308 -9.88 25.35 -41.25
C GLU A 308 -10.58 25.37 -39.88
N ALA A 309 -10.89 26.58 -39.48
CA ALA A 309 -11.58 27.04 -38.28
C ALA A 309 -12.99 26.42 -38.09
N GLN A 310 -13.33 26.07 -36.84
CA GLN A 310 -14.72 25.91 -36.44
C GLN A 310 -15.41 27.30 -36.52
N GLU A 311 -16.68 27.40 -36.93
CA GLU A 311 -17.35 28.70 -37.15
C GLU A 311 -17.24 29.62 -35.92
N GLY A 312 -16.50 30.72 -36.04
CA GLY A 312 -16.22 31.68 -34.95
C GLY A 312 -14.85 31.55 -34.25
N TYR A 313 -14.08 30.48 -34.49
CA TYR A 313 -12.79 30.20 -33.85
C TYR A 313 -11.71 29.85 -34.87
N TYR A 314 -10.56 30.51 -34.86
CA TYR A 314 -9.44 30.14 -35.72
C TYR A 314 -8.42 29.28 -34.95
N TRP A 315 -7.86 28.27 -35.61
CA TRP A 315 -6.73 27.53 -35.08
C TRP A 315 -5.49 28.43 -35.08
N ASP A 316 -4.93 28.65 -33.91
CA ASP A 316 -3.62 29.28 -33.73
C ASP A 316 -2.57 28.17 -33.79
N ALA A 317 -1.89 28.03 -34.93
CA ALA A 317 -0.88 26.99 -35.15
C ALA A 317 0.39 27.15 -34.30
N GLU A 318 0.64 28.34 -33.74
CA GLU A 318 1.80 28.65 -32.92
C GLU A 318 1.56 28.42 -31.44
N LEU A 319 0.31 28.58 -31.00
CA LEU A 319 -0.16 28.18 -29.67
C LEU A 319 -0.72 26.75 -29.65
N ARG A 320 -1.00 26.20 -30.83
CA ARG A 320 -1.69 24.92 -31.08
C ARG A 320 -2.97 24.82 -30.32
N CYS A 321 -3.78 25.84 -30.52
CA CYS A 321 -5.07 25.90 -29.88
C CYS A 321 -6.04 26.78 -30.63
N TYR A 322 -7.33 26.61 -30.37
CA TYR A 322 -8.33 27.51 -30.93
C TYR A 322 -8.35 28.86 -30.20
N ARG A 323 -8.46 29.95 -30.97
CA ARG A 323 -8.71 31.32 -30.48
C ARG A 323 -10.02 31.82 -31.08
N ASP A 324 -10.77 32.57 -30.28
CA ASP A 324 -11.91 33.32 -30.82
C ASP A 324 -11.40 34.58 -31.53
N GLN A 325 -12.25 35.20 -32.36
CA GLN A 325 -11.88 36.39 -33.14
C GLN A 325 -11.39 37.59 -32.31
N GLY A 326 -11.73 37.63 -31.02
CA GLY A 326 -11.33 38.69 -30.09
C GLY A 326 -10.18 38.33 -29.14
N ASP A 327 -9.62 37.11 -29.21
CA ASP A 327 -8.63 36.60 -28.25
C ASP A 327 -9.08 36.70 -26.78
N ASN A 328 -10.37 36.46 -26.53
CA ASN A 328 -10.98 36.54 -25.21
C ASN A 328 -10.80 35.26 -24.39
N LEU A 329 -10.23 34.19 -24.95
CA LEU A 329 -10.07 32.91 -24.26
C LEU A 329 -8.82 32.89 -23.35
N PRO A 330 -8.88 32.28 -22.15
CA PRO A 330 -7.73 32.19 -21.26
C PRO A 330 -6.56 31.40 -21.89
N PRO A 331 -5.29 31.79 -21.67
CA PRO A 331 -4.10 31.08 -22.17
C PRO A 331 -4.06 29.65 -21.65
N VAL A 332 -3.47 28.70 -22.38
CA VAL A 332 -3.48 27.26 -22.06
C VAL A 332 -2.10 26.65 -21.88
N LEU A 333 -2.03 25.49 -21.23
CA LEU A 333 -0.84 24.67 -21.23
C LEU A 333 -0.57 24.11 -22.64
N PRO A 334 0.70 24.00 -23.07
CA PRO A 334 1.03 23.36 -24.34
C PRO A 334 0.60 21.89 -24.37
N GLU A 335 -0.05 21.46 -25.45
CA GLU A 335 -0.50 20.07 -25.61
C GLU A 335 0.64 19.06 -25.47
N ARG A 336 1.81 19.37 -26.03
CA ARG A 336 2.98 18.49 -25.90
C ARG A 336 3.35 18.23 -24.44
N LEU A 337 3.35 19.25 -23.59
CA LEU A 337 3.64 19.09 -22.17
C LEU A 337 2.61 18.19 -21.48
N ILE A 338 1.33 18.38 -21.80
CA ILE A 338 0.25 17.54 -21.27
C ILE A 338 0.47 16.09 -21.69
N ILE A 339 0.77 15.85 -22.97
CA ILE A 339 1.03 14.52 -23.51
C ILE A 339 2.21 13.88 -22.78
N GLU A 340 3.34 14.57 -22.58
CA GLU A 340 4.49 14.04 -21.84
C GLU A 340 4.15 13.64 -20.39
N ILE A 341 3.35 14.46 -19.70
CA ILE A 341 2.89 14.14 -18.34
C ILE A 341 2.03 12.88 -18.36
N ILE A 342 1.04 12.79 -19.26
CA ILE A 342 0.14 11.63 -19.31
C ILE A 342 0.88 10.38 -19.77
N THR A 343 1.79 10.46 -20.74
CA THR A 343 2.64 9.35 -21.16
C THR A 343 3.46 8.81 -19.98
N ALA A 344 4.05 9.69 -19.16
CA ALA A 344 4.80 9.27 -17.98
C ALA A 344 3.92 8.56 -16.93
N LEU A 345 2.70 9.04 -16.70
CA LEU A 345 1.73 8.40 -15.80
C LEU A 345 1.26 7.05 -16.32
N THR A 346 0.94 6.95 -17.61
CA THR A 346 0.54 5.69 -18.25
C THR A 346 1.65 4.67 -18.12
N LYS A 347 2.89 5.05 -18.43
CA LYS A 347 4.09 4.22 -18.25
C LYS A 347 4.27 3.77 -16.80
N ALA A 348 4.14 4.70 -15.84
CA ALA A 348 4.24 4.39 -14.41
C ALA A 348 3.18 3.35 -13.97
N CYS A 349 1.94 3.53 -14.41
CA CYS A 349 0.85 2.59 -14.12
C CYS A 349 1.04 1.24 -14.84
N GLN A 350 1.58 1.21 -16.07
CA GLN A 350 1.90 -0.05 -16.73
C GLN A 350 2.91 -0.85 -15.89
N ILE A 351 3.93 -0.18 -15.34
CA ILE A 351 4.89 -0.83 -14.46
C ILE A 351 4.22 -1.34 -13.17
N LEU A 352 3.36 -0.55 -12.54
CA LEU A 352 2.65 -0.98 -11.33
C LEU A 352 1.72 -2.17 -11.58
N HIS A 353 1.02 -2.21 -12.72
CA HIS A 353 0.05 -3.28 -13.02
C HIS A 353 0.68 -4.52 -13.65
N PHE A 354 1.78 -4.38 -14.39
CA PHE A 354 2.33 -5.45 -15.23
C PHE A 354 3.81 -5.75 -14.97
N GLY A 355 4.50 -4.93 -14.18
CA GLY A 355 5.95 -5.05 -13.93
C GLY A 355 6.83 -4.56 -15.09
N GLN A 356 6.24 -3.93 -16.11
CA GLN A 356 6.92 -3.41 -17.31
C GLN A 356 6.17 -2.25 -17.94
N ALA A 357 6.86 -1.50 -18.81
CA ALA A 357 6.36 -0.27 -19.42
C ALA A 357 5.71 -0.44 -20.80
N GLU A 358 5.96 -1.53 -21.53
CA GLU A 358 5.62 -1.59 -22.97
C GLU A 358 4.38 -2.43 -23.30
N ASP A 359 3.93 -3.28 -22.37
CA ASP A 359 2.93 -4.30 -22.64
C ASP A 359 2.10 -4.62 -21.38
N GLU A 360 0.82 -4.91 -21.58
CA GLU A 360 -0.16 -5.26 -20.56
C GLU A 360 -0.12 -6.75 -20.14
N ARG A 361 0.92 -7.48 -20.57
CA ARG A 361 1.21 -8.81 -20.05
C ARG A 361 1.92 -8.71 -18.70
N LEU A 362 1.33 -9.30 -17.67
CA LEU A 362 1.96 -9.40 -16.35
C LEU A 362 3.24 -10.24 -16.43
N ILE A 363 4.38 -9.65 -16.06
CA ILE A 363 5.65 -10.39 -16.00
C ILE A 363 5.58 -11.45 -14.89
N PRO A 364 6.13 -12.67 -15.11
CA PRO A 364 6.20 -13.69 -14.08
C PRO A 364 6.83 -13.17 -12.77
N GLY A 365 6.10 -13.32 -11.67
CA GLY A 365 6.52 -12.87 -10.34
C GLY A 365 6.17 -11.41 -10.01
N ALA A 366 5.63 -10.64 -10.96
CA ALA A 366 5.07 -9.31 -10.67
C ALA A 366 3.68 -9.43 -10.02
N GLU A 367 3.27 -8.35 -9.35
CA GLU A 367 1.96 -8.19 -8.74
C GLU A 367 1.20 -7.04 -9.41
N ARG A 368 -0.13 -7.15 -9.47
CA ARG A 368 -0.99 -6.05 -9.94
C ARG A 368 -1.17 -5.04 -8.82
N ILE A 369 -0.41 -3.95 -8.87
CA ILE A 369 -0.45 -2.89 -7.88
C ILE A 369 -1.32 -1.75 -8.39
N THR A 370 -2.37 -1.40 -7.64
CA THR A 370 -3.21 -0.23 -7.91
C THR A 370 -2.74 0.95 -7.06
N HIS A 371 -2.50 2.12 -7.67
CA HIS A 371 -1.96 3.28 -6.96
C HIS A 371 -3.01 3.96 -6.06
N ARG A 372 -4.24 4.16 -6.56
CA ARG A 372 -5.40 4.76 -5.87
C ARG A 372 -5.30 6.23 -5.46
N ASP A 373 -4.18 6.91 -5.69
CA ASP A 373 -4.00 8.31 -5.26
C ASP A 373 -3.17 9.12 -6.26
N ILE A 374 -3.43 8.90 -7.55
CA ILE A 374 -2.81 9.68 -8.61
C ILE A 374 -3.45 11.08 -8.62
N LYS A 375 -2.63 12.09 -8.35
CA LYS A 375 -3.00 13.51 -8.34
C LYS A 375 -1.74 14.37 -8.55
N PRO A 376 -1.87 15.64 -8.95
CA PRO A 376 -0.71 16.49 -9.26
C PRO A 376 0.32 16.61 -8.12
N ASP A 377 -0.11 16.57 -6.86
CA ASP A 377 0.76 16.62 -5.67
C ASP A 377 1.68 15.38 -5.53
N ASN A 378 1.30 14.26 -6.15
CA ASN A 378 2.02 12.98 -6.09
C ASN A 378 2.84 12.72 -7.37
N ILE A 379 2.94 13.72 -8.26
CA ILE A 379 3.73 13.65 -9.50
C ILE A 379 4.93 14.57 -9.33
N PHE A 380 6.08 13.98 -9.03
CA PHE A 380 7.34 14.69 -8.85
C PHE A 380 8.02 14.98 -10.18
N ILE A 381 8.90 15.97 -10.19
CA ILE A 381 9.57 16.42 -11.42
C ILE A 381 11.08 16.35 -11.26
N ALA A 382 11.73 15.54 -12.08
CA ALA A 382 13.18 15.52 -12.25
C ALA A 382 13.56 16.44 -13.42
N PRO A 383 14.24 17.58 -13.18
CA PRO A 383 14.69 18.45 -14.26
C PRO A 383 15.56 17.70 -15.28
N SER A 384 15.47 18.08 -16.55
CA SER A 384 16.37 17.54 -17.56
C SER A 384 17.77 18.13 -17.41
N ASN A 385 18.79 17.27 -17.53
CA ASN A 385 20.18 17.69 -17.63
C ASN A 385 20.53 18.23 -19.03
N GLN A 386 19.65 18.03 -20.02
CA GLN A 386 19.87 18.46 -21.39
C GLN A 386 18.97 19.67 -21.71
N PRO A 387 19.56 20.81 -22.14
CA PRO A 387 18.78 21.96 -22.58
C PRO A 387 17.84 21.57 -23.72
N GLY A 388 16.57 21.97 -23.63
CA GLY A 388 15.59 21.71 -24.69
C GLY A 388 14.81 20.40 -24.55
N GLU A 389 15.08 19.59 -23.53
CA GLU A 389 14.36 18.34 -23.25
C GLU A 389 13.36 18.50 -22.09
N PHE A 390 12.28 17.72 -22.15
CA PHE A 390 11.29 17.70 -21.08
C PHE A 390 11.89 17.14 -19.78
N PRO A 391 11.45 17.64 -18.61
CA PRO A 391 11.77 16.97 -17.36
C PRO A 391 11.11 15.58 -17.31
N THR A 392 11.66 14.68 -16.51
CA THR A 392 11.02 13.40 -16.22
C THR A 392 9.93 13.61 -15.16
N PHE A 393 8.72 13.16 -15.44
CA PHE A 393 7.63 13.13 -14.47
C PHE A 393 7.61 11.79 -13.75
N VAL A 394 7.59 11.83 -12.43
CA VAL A 394 7.78 10.67 -11.58
C VAL A 394 6.62 10.52 -10.62
N LEU A 395 5.85 9.46 -10.79
CA LEU A 395 4.76 9.11 -9.89
C LEU A 395 5.32 8.56 -8.56
N GLY A 396 4.82 9.07 -7.44
CA GLY A 396 5.19 8.61 -6.12
C GLY A 396 4.05 8.69 -5.10
N ASP A 397 4.39 8.57 -3.82
CA ASP A 397 3.44 8.39 -2.72
C ASP A 397 2.55 7.14 -2.84
N LEU A 398 3.14 5.98 -2.57
CA LEU A 398 2.47 4.68 -2.64
C LEU A 398 1.76 4.31 -1.33
N GLY A 399 1.44 5.28 -0.45
CA GLY A 399 0.86 5.02 0.86
C GLY A 399 -0.56 4.43 0.82
N LEU A 400 -1.33 4.80 -0.21
CA LEU A 400 -2.68 4.25 -0.46
C LEU A 400 -2.67 3.07 -1.43
N ALA A 401 -1.56 2.83 -2.11
CA ALA A 401 -1.43 1.75 -3.08
C ALA A 401 -1.64 0.39 -2.40
N PHE A 402 -2.07 -0.59 -3.18
CA PHE A 402 -2.27 -1.95 -2.71
C PHE A 402 -2.12 -2.96 -3.86
N PHE A 403 -1.87 -4.21 -3.48
CA PHE A 403 -2.12 -5.36 -4.33
C PHE A 403 -2.96 -6.36 -3.51
N PRO A 404 -3.92 -7.07 -4.15
CA PRO A 404 -4.78 -8.03 -3.45
C PRO A 404 -3.96 -9.09 -2.72
N HIS A 405 -4.41 -9.51 -1.54
CA HIS A 405 -3.72 -10.56 -0.81
C HIS A 405 -3.90 -11.92 -1.51
N ARG A 406 -2.83 -12.47 -2.09
CA ARG A 406 -2.79 -13.85 -2.58
C ARG A 406 -2.67 -14.78 -1.38
N ARG A 407 -3.70 -15.57 -1.11
CA ARG A 407 -3.61 -16.68 -0.15
C ARG A 407 -3.36 -17.94 -0.96
N ASP A 408 -2.11 -18.38 -1.06
CA ASP A 408 -1.79 -19.67 -1.68
C ASP A 408 -2.56 -20.82 -1.01
N GLU A 409 -2.89 -20.66 0.28
CA GLU A 409 -3.72 -21.58 1.06
C GLU A 409 -5.17 -21.68 0.56
N ASP A 410 -5.67 -20.66 -0.16
CA ASP A 410 -7.02 -20.67 -0.67
C ASP A 410 -7.17 -21.59 -1.88
N ASP A 411 -6.11 -21.92 -2.62
CA ASP A 411 -6.20 -22.74 -3.83
C ASP A 411 -6.80 -24.13 -3.56
N ASP A 412 -6.47 -24.71 -2.40
CA ASP A 412 -7.03 -26.00 -1.94
C ASP A 412 -8.34 -25.85 -1.12
N ILE A 413 -8.75 -24.63 -0.79
CA ILE A 413 -9.97 -24.35 -0.02
C ILE A 413 -11.14 -24.12 -1.00
N PRO A 414 -12.28 -24.84 -0.83
CA PRO A 414 -13.47 -24.61 -1.64
C PRO A 414 -13.85 -23.12 -1.67
N ARG A 415 -14.21 -22.61 -2.85
CA ARG A 415 -14.46 -21.17 -3.08
C ARG A 415 -15.44 -20.53 -2.07
N LEU A 416 -16.42 -21.29 -1.59
CA LEU A 416 -17.41 -20.87 -0.59
C LEU A 416 -16.87 -20.77 0.86
N SER A 417 -15.67 -21.30 1.10
CA SER A 417 -15.00 -21.33 2.41
C SER A 417 -13.78 -20.42 2.49
N ARG A 418 -13.38 -19.81 1.36
CA ARG A 418 -12.34 -18.78 1.32
C ARG A 418 -12.84 -17.54 2.04
N ALA A 419 -11.94 -16.81 2.71
CA ALA A 419 -12.29 -15.48 3.15
C ALA A 419 -12.63 -14.63 1.91
N PRO A 420 -13.58 -13.68 2.01
CA PRO A 420 -13.85 -12.78 0.90
C PRO A 420 -12.55 -12.09 0.44
N PRO A 421 -12.35 -11.88 -0.87
CA PRO A 421 -11.23 -11.07 -1.33
C PRO A 421 -11.29 -9.69 -0.66
N ASP A 422 -10.12 -9.14 -0.34
CA ASP A 422 -9.99 -7.81 0.25
C ASP A 422 -10.43 -6.71 -0.75
N ASN A 423 -10.20 -6.94 -2.04
CA ASN A 423 -10.70 -6.11 -3.15
C ASN A 423 -12.11 -6.55 -3.60
N PRO A 424 -13.09 -5.63 -3.77
CA PRO A 424 -13.01 -4.18 -3.57
C PRO A 424 -13.32 -3.70 -2.16
N ASN A 425 -14.10 -4.47 -1.40
CA ASN A 425 -14.79 -3.99 -0.21
C ASN A 425 -13.88 -3.33 0.83
N GLN A 426 -12.73 -3.93 1.13
CA GLN A 426 -11.84 -3.42 2.18
C GLN A 426 -11.00 -2.22 1.73
N TYR A 427 -10.99 -1.93 0.42
CA TYR A 427 -10.33 -0.76 -0.15
C TYR A 427 -11.29 0.37 -0.45
N THR A 428 -12.58 0.23 -0.15
CA THR A 428 -13.53 1.32 -0.32
C THR A 428 -13.37 2.42 0.73
N TRP A 429 -13.81 3.63 0.40
CA TRP A 429 -13.96 4.71 1.34
C TRP A 429 -15.39 4.80 1.87
N SER A 430 -15.50 5.31 3.10
CA SER A 430 -16.77 5.58 3.74
C SER A 430 -17.54 6.70 3.02
N HIS A 431 -18.86 6.67 3.20
CA HIS A 431 -19.84 7.43 2.42
C HIS A 431 -19.84 8.96 2.66
N ASP A 432 -19.04 9.48 3.60
CA ASP A 432 -19.30 10.80 4.19
C ASP A 432 -18.79 11.97 3.32
N THR A 433 -17.83 11.75 2.42
CA THR A 433 -17.33 12.79 1.50
C THR A 433 -16.85 12.21 0.17
N PHE A 434 -17.59 12.46 -0.92
CA PHE A 434 -17.11 12.20 -2.28
C PHE A 434 -16.09 13.25 -2.70
N ASP A 435 -14.85 12.81 -2.92
CA ASP A 435 -13.84 13.58 -3.63
C ASP A 435 -13.84 13.16 -5.11
N HIS A 436 -14.30 14.05 -5.96
CA HIS A 436 -14.64 13.71 -7.35
C HIS A 436 -13.42 13.50 -8.25
N ARG A 437 -12.19 13.65 -7.71
CA ARG A 437 -10.94 13.22 -8.37
C ARG A 437 -10.80 11.71 -8.43
N TYR A 438 -11.46 10.98 -7.53
CA TYR A 438 -11.35 9.53 -7.43
C TYR A 438 -12.47 8.82 -8.18
N ALA A 439 -12.17 7.61 -8.65
CA ALA A 439 -13.10 6.82 -9.44
C ALA A 439 -14.35 6.44 -8.64
N PRO A 440 -15.55 6.36 -9.27
CA PRO A 440 -16.78 6.01 -8.57
C PRO A 440 -16.66 4.73 -7.73
N GLU A 441 -15.96 3.72 -8.24
CA GLU A 441 -15.83 2.42 -7.61
C GLU A 441 -14.96 2.41 -6.34
N VAL A 442 -14.23 3.48 -6.01
CA VAL A 442 -13.54 3.54 -4.71
C VAL A 442 -14.48 3.84 -3.54
N TYR A 443 -15.74 4.20 -3.82
CA TYR A 443 -16.72 4.53 -2.80
C TYR A 443 -17.62 3.35 -2.47
N GLY A 444 -17.84 3.09 -1.17
CA GLY A 444 -18.69 1.99 -0.71
C GLY A 444 -20.10 2.01 -1.33
N GLN A 445 -20.69 3.20 -1.48
CA GLN A 445 -22.03 3.35 -2.05
C GLN A 445 -22.13 2.87 -3.51
N THR A 446 -21.11 3.16 -4.31
CA THR A 446 -21.04 2.67 -5.70
C THR A 446 -20.89 1.15 -5.68
N GLN A 447 -20.06 0.62 -4.80
CA GLN A 447 -19.84 -0.83 -4.67
C GLN A 447 -21.09 -1.58 -4.21
N ASP A 448 -21.92 -0.98 -3.35
CA ASP A 448 -23.19 -1.55 -2.88
C ASP A 448 -24.20 -1.75 -4.03
N THR A 449 -24.14 -0.89 -5.05
CA THR A 449 -25.10 -0.89 -6.18
C THR A 449 -24.53 -1.57 -7.42
N LYS A 450 -23.25 -1.37 -7.71
CA LYS A 450 -22.52 -1.94 -8.83
C LYS A 450 -21.10 -2.29 -8.38
N PRO A 451 -20.86 -3.51 -7.87
CA PRO A 451 -19.54 -3.90 -7.42
C PRO A 451 -18.59 -4.01 -8.61
N ASN A 452 -17.48 -3.27 -8.55
CA ASN A 452 -16.42 -3.32 -9.56
C ASN A 452 -15.07 -3.55 -8.87
N GLU A 453 -14.15 -4.22 -9.53
CA GLU A 453 -12.80 -4.37 -8.99
C GLU A 453 -12.08 -3.01 -8.95
N ILE A 454 -11.41 -2.70 -7.83
CA ILE A 454 -10.52 -1.53 -7.76
C ILE A 454 -9.18 -1.97 -8.35
N GLY A 455 -8.80 -1.41 -9.50
CA GLY A 455 -7.71 -1.96 -10.33
C GLY A 455 -7.14 -0.96 -11.32
N GLU A 456 -6.60 -1.46 -12.44
CA GLU A 456 -6.07 -0.65 -13.55
C GLU A 456 -7.04 0.45 -13.99
N LYS A 457 -8.33 0.11 -14.17
CA LYS A 457 -9.36 1.07 -14.59
C LYS A 457 -9.60 2.19 -13.58
N THR A 458 -9.33 1.94 -12.30
CA THR A 458 -9.36 2.97 -11.24
C THR A 458 -8.22 3.96 -11.43
N ASP A 459 -7.00 3.49 -11.72
CA ASP A 459 -5.86 4.37 -11.99
C ASP A 459 -6.06 5.13 -13.32
N VAL A 460 -6.65 4.50 -14.34
CA VAL A 460 -7.04 5.18 -15.61
C VAL A 460 -7.98 6.35 -15.36
N TRP A 461 -8.98 6.21 -14.47
CA TRP A 461 -9.83 7.33 -14.08
C TRP A 461 -9.00 8.48 -13.50
N GLN A 462 -8.05 8.19 -12.61
CA GLN A 462 -7.26 9.21 -11.96
C GLN A 462 -6.28 9.90 -12.92
N ILE A 463 -5.71 9.16 -13.88
CA ILE A 463 -4.99 9.73 -15.03
C ILE A 463 -5.90 10.70 -15.79
N GLY A 464 -7.14 10.29 -16.08
CA GLY A 464 -8.15 11.15 -16.70
C GLY A 464 -8.49 12.40 -15.88
N ALA A 465 -8.52 12.29 -14.55
CA ALA A 465 -8.74 13.43 -13.65
C ALA A 465 -7.56 14.41 -13.66
N VAL A 466 -6.31 13.92 -13.72
CA VAL A 466 -5.12 14.77 -13.92
C VAL A 466 -5.15 15.42 -15.29
N LEU A 467 -5.49 14.68 -16.36
CA LEU A 467 -5.63 15.23 -17.70
C LEU A 467 -6.70 16.33 -17.74
N PHE A 468 -7.87 16.10 -17.13
CA PHE A 468 -8.91 17.13 -17.02
C PHE A 468 -8.39 18.37 -16.29
N TRP A 469 -7.68 18.20 -15.17
CA TRP A 469 -7.09 19.31 -14.43
C TRP A 469 -6.10 20.10 -15.29
N LEU A 470 -5.25 19.45 -16.09
CA LEU A 470 -4.33 20.11 -17.02
C LEU A 470 -5.07 20.88 -18.13
N LEU A 471 -6.07 20.24 -18.76
CA LEU A 471 -6.89 20.89 -19.82
C LEU A 471 -7.74 22.04 -19.27
N ALA A 472 -8.12 21.97 -17.99
CA ALA A 472 -8.80 23.04 -17.26
C ALA A 472 -7.84 24.04 -16.60
N ASN A 473 -6.56 24.04 -17.00
CA ASN A 473 -5.53 24.96 -16.50
C ASN A 473 -5.35 24.98 -14.98
N GLY A 474 -5.71 23.90 -14.31
CA GLY A 474 -5.67 23.78 -12.87
C GLY A 474 -6.50 24.82 -12.11
N PHE A 475 -7.55 25.39 -12.74
CA PHE A 475 -8.47 26.32 -12.06
C PHE A 475 -9.05 25.69 -10.79
N GLU A 476 -9.36 26.52 -9.78
CA GLU A 476 -9.84 26.08 -8.47
C GLU A 476 -11.04 25.11 -8.56
N ASN A 477 -11.95 25.33 -9.51
CA ASN A 477 -13.10 24.45 -9.75
C ASN A 477 -12.70 23.07 -10.30
N SER A 478 -11.62 22.98 -11.07
CA SER A 478 -11.11 21.70 -11.61
C SER A 478 -10.37 20.86 -10.56
N ALA A 479 -9.88 21.49 -9.48
CA ALA A 479 -9.18 20.80 -8.40
C ALA A 479 -10.07 19.81 -7.65
N ARG A 480 -11.39 19.89 -7.82
CA ARG A 480 -12.35 18.95 -7.22
C ARG A 480 -12.64 17.74 -8.10
N GLY A 481 -12.15 17.72 -9.35
CA GLY A 481 -12.32 16.63 -10.30
C GLY A 481 -13.21 16.97 -11.50
N PRO A 482 -13.38 16.02 -12.43
CA PRO A 482 -14.11 16.22 -13.69
C PRO A 482 -15.59 16.54 -13.50
N GLN A 483 -16.09 17.50 -14.28
CA GLN A 483 -17.49 17.92 -14.29
C GLN A 483 -18.06 17.94 -15.70
N ALA A 484 -19.35 17.65 -15.80
CA ALA A 484 -20.12 17.63 -17.03
C ALA A 484 -21.46 18.34 -16.83
N VAL A 485 -22.03 18.88 -17.92
CA VAL A 485 -23.34 19.55 -17.84
C VAL A 485 -24.43 18.50 -17.81
N GLU A 486 -25.20 18.49 -16.73
CA GLU A 486 -26.39 17.68 -16.61
C GLU A 486 -27.58 18.58 -16.31
N TRP A 487 -28.55 18.60 -17.22
CA TRP A 487 -29.81 19.36 -17.10
C TRP A 487 -29.57 20.87 -16.94
N GLY A 488 -28.52 21.38 -17.59
CA GLY A 488 -28.13 22.80 -17.55
C GLY A 488 -27.33 23.19 -16.30
N TYR A 489 -26.88 22.24 -15.48
CA TYR A 489 -26.03 22.51 -14.32
C TYR A 489 -24.75 21.67 -14.35
N PRO A 490 -23.59 22.23 -13.97
CA PRO A 490 -22.38 21.45 -13.79
C PRO A 490 -22.58 20.41 -12.67
N GLN A 491 -22.33 19.15 -13.00
CA GLN A 491 -22.36 18.02 -12.07
C GLN A 491 -21.04 17.26 -12.15
N PHE A 492 -20.60 16.70 -11.03
CA PHE A 492 -19.41 15.86 -11.02
C PHE A 492 -19.70 14.49 -11.63
N ILE A 493 -18.85 14.06 -12.56
CA ILE A 493 -19.04 12.82 -13.34
C ILE A 493 -18.99 11.58 -12.43
N SER A 494 -18.30 11.63 -11.29
CA SER A 494 -18.18 10.50 -10.38
C SER A 494 -19.43 10.16 -9.56
N ARG A 495 -20.50 10.97 -9.66
CA ARG A 495 -21.73 10.75 -8.85
C ARG A 495 -22.64 9.67 -9.49
N PRO A 496 -22.85 8.53 -8.81
CA PRO A 496 -23.57 7.39 -9.37
C PRO A 496 -25.08 7.61 -9.53
N GLU A 497 -25.71 8.50 -8.75
CA GLU A 497 -27.17 8.67 -8.77
C GLU A 497 -27.67 9.52 -9.93
N ARG A 498 -26.78 10.11 -10.73
CA ARG A 498 -27.15 11.14 -11.70
C ARG A 498 -26.68 10.85 -13.12
N PHE A 499 -25.46 10.36 -13.36
CA PHE A 499 -24.99 10.17 -14.72
C PHE A 499 -25.48 8.89 -15.41
N PRO A 500 -26.23 8.96 -16.54
CA PRO A 500 -26.52 7.79 -17.37
C PRO A 500 -25.28 7.34 -18.17
N ARG A 501 -25.23 6.05 -18.55
CA ARG A 501 -24.13 5.42 -19.31
C ARG A 501 -23.74 6.23 -20.57
N MET A 502 -22.43 6.29 -20.86
CA MET A 502 -21.85 7.06 -21.98
C MET A 502 -22.48 6.84 -23.35
N GLU A 503 -23.03 5.65 -23.60
CA GLU A 503 -23.61 5.23 -24.88
C GLU A 503 -24.74 6.16 -25.39
N ARG A 504 -25.23 7.09 -24.56
CA ARG A 504 -26.26 8.07 -24.94
C ARG A 504 -25.74 9.44 -25.41
N TYR A 505 -24.44 9.69 -25.37
CA TYR A 505 -23.88 11.04 -25.57
C TYR A 505 -22.93 11.22 -26.75
N SER A 506 -22.76 10.21 -27.61
CA SER A 506 -22.18 10.44 -28.92
C SER A 506 -23.13 11.35 -29.71
N GLY A 507 -22.84 12.65 -29.71
CA GLY A 507 -23.47 13.61 -30.59
C GLY A 507 -23.31 13.15 -32.05
N PRO A 508 -24.16 13.65 -32.97
CA PRO A 508 -24.12 13.28 -34.39
C PRO A 508 -22.74 13.50 -35.04
N ASP A 509 -21.88 14.32 -34.42
CA ASP A 509 -20.58 14.72 -34.93
C ASP A 509 -19.43 13.88 -34.35
N GLY A 510 -19.71 12.92 -33.47
CA GLY A 510 -18.69 12.14 -32.74
C GLY A 510 -17.87 12.96 -31.73
N LEU A 511 -18.15 14.26 -31.59
CA LEU A 511 -17.57 15.14 -30.59
C LEU A 511 -18.29 14.96 -29.26
N ASP A 512 -17.53 14.54 -28.27
CA ASP A 512 -18.03 14.29 -26.94
C ASP A 512 -18.03 15.58 -26.12
N ASN A 513 -19.07 16.41 -26.28
CA ASN A 513 -19.28 17.65 -25.52
C ASN A 513 -19.72 17.37 -24.07
N ARG A 514 -19.04 16.42 -23.41
CA ARG A 514 -19.36 15.99 -22.05
C ARG A 514 -19.01 17.05 -21.01
N PHE A 515 -17.88 17.71 -21.18
CA PHE A 515 -17.44 18.73 -20.24
C PHE A 515 -18.22 20.03 -20.41
N ASP A 516 -18.40 20.74 -19.31
CA ASP A 516 -19.00 22.07 -19.32
C ASP A 516 -18.01 23.08 -19.93
N LEU A 517 -18.16 23.36 -21.22
CA LEU A 517 -17.32 24.29 -21.97
C LEU A 517 -17.55 25.75 -21.54
N GLU A 518 -18.69 26.07 -20.92
CA GLU A 518 -18.92 27.40 -20.35
C GLU A 518 -18.14 27.57 -19.05
N LEU A 519 -18.11 26.52 -18.20
CA LEU A 519 -17.37 26.52 -16.96
C LEU A 519 -15.85 26.35 -17.17
N PHE A 520 -15.45 25.63 -18.22
CA PHE A 520 -14.06 25.35 -18.58
C PHE A 520 -13.78 25.75 -20.04
N PRO A 521 -13.78 27.05 -20.36
CA PRO A 521 -13.61 27.52 -21.73
C PRO A 521 -12.23 27.19 -22.32
N THR A 522 -11.24 26.88 -21.47
CA THR A 522 -9.92 26.40 -21.91
C THR A 522 -10.01 25.08 -22.65
N LEU A 523 -11.02 24.24 -22.41
CA LEU A 523 -11.20 22.99 -23.13
C LEU A 523 -11.41 23.23 -24.63
N LEU A 524 -12.09 24.30 -25.02
CA LEU A 524 -12.31 24.65 -26.44
C LEU A 524 -10.99 24.86 -27.21
N ARG A 525 -9.92 25.17 -26.49
CA ARG A 525 -8.61 25.44 -27.05
C ARG A 525 -7.88 24.17 -27.49
N TYR A 526 -8.19 23.00 -26.91
CA TYR A 526 -7.45 21.76 -27.17
C TYR A 526 -8.03 20.92 -28.31
N ALA A 527 -7.16 20.15 -28.97
CA ALA A 527 -7.47 19.20 -30.00
C ALA A 527 -8.61 18.26 -29.56
N PRO A 528 -9.64 18.04 -30.40
CA PRO A 528 -10.75 17.15 -30.08
C PRO A 528 -10.33 15.76 -29.61
N LYS A 529 -9.30 15.17 -30.23
CA LYS A 529 -8.77 13.85 -29.83
C LYS A 529 -8.32 13.81 -28.38
N LEU A 530 -7.57 14.82 -27.91
CA LEU A 530 -7.06 14.89 -26.54
C LEU A 530 -8.21 15.05 -25.51
N ARG A 531 -9.21 15.88 -25.84
CA ARG A 531 -10.43 16.00 -25.02
C ARG A 531 -11.23 14.70 -24.95
N ASN A 532 -11.38 14.03 -26.09
CA ASN A 532 -12.09 12.75 -26.17
C ASN A 532 -11.36 11.66 -25.37
N LEU A 533 -10.03 11.62 -25.41
CA LEU A 533 -9.22 10.73 -24.57
C LEU A 533 -9.46 11.01 -23.09
N CYS A 534 -9.43 12.29 -22.67
CA CYS A 534 -9.76 12.68 -21.30
C CYS A 534 -11.15 12.16 -20.88
N ALA A 535 -12.16 12.38 -21.73
CA ALA A 535 -13.53 11.97 -21.47
C ALA A 535 -13.66 10.45 -21.37
N LYS A 536 -12.96 9.68 -22.23
CA LYS A 536 -12.92 8.21 -22.16
C LYS A 536 -12.29 7.71 -20.86
N CYS A 537 -11.19 8.33 -20.39
CA CYS A 537 -10.55 7.97 -19.12
C CYS A 537 -11.47 8.17 -17.91
N VAL A 538 -12.24 9.26 -17.87
CA VAL A 538 -13.16 9.60 -16.77
C VAL A 538 -14.58 9.06 -16.98
N ASN A 539 -14.73 7.97 -17.74
CA ASN A 539 -16.01 7.30 -17.89
C ASN A 539 -16.46 6.70 -16.56
N TRP A 540 -17.71 6.93 -16.17
CA TRP A 540 -18.28 6.36 -14.94
C TRP A 540 -18.16 4.83 -14.91
N ASP A 541 -18.43 4.16 -16.03
CA ASP A 541 -18.33 2.70 -16.15
C ASP A 541 -16.87 2.28 -16.42
N PRO A 542 -16.21 1.54 -15.49
CA PRO A 542 -14.82 1.13 -15.68
C PRO A 542 -14.59 0.27 -16.92
N ASP A 543 -15.58 -0.52 -17.36
CA ASP A 543 -15.46 -1.40 -18.53
C ASP A 543 -15.33 -0.63 -19.85
N HIS A 544 -15.77 0.62 -19.87
CA HIS A 544 -15.72 1.50 -21.03
C HIS A 544 -14.60 2.55 -20.93
N ARG A 545 -13.72 2.46 -19.94
CA ARG A 545 -12.48 3.25 -19.89
C ARG A 545 -11.42 2.55 -20.77
N PRO A 546 -10.53 3.31 -21.44
CA PRO A 546 -9.44 2.73 -22.23
C PRO A 546 -8.51 1.90 -21.34
N THR A 547 -7.77 0.95 -21.91
CA THR A 547 -6.62 0.36 -21.19
C THR A 547 -5.46 1.36 -21.15
N LEU A 548 -4.41 1.04 -20.39
CA LEU A 548 -3.20 1.88 -20.38
C LEU A 548 -2.52 1.90 -21.76
N GLN A 549 -2.52 0.77 -22.47
CA GLN A 549 -2.00 0.65 -23.83
C GLN A 549 -2.82 1.47 -24.84
N ASP A 550 -4.16 1.45 -24.72
CA ASP A 550 -5.02 2.29 -25.55
C ASP A 550 -4.68 3.78 -25.36
N ILE A 551 -4.45 4.23 -24.11
CA ILE A 551 -4.03 5.61 -23.83
C ILE A 551 -2.71 5.93 -24.54
N SER A 552 -1.69 5.07 -24.42
CA SER A 552 -0.40 5.27 -25.09
C SER A 552 -0.56 5.39 -26.60
N TRP A 553 -1.30 4.47 -27.24
CA TRP A 553 -1.54 4.51 -28.68
C TRP A 553 -2.29 5.77 -29.12
N GLU A 554 -3.30 6.21 -28.38
CA GLU A 554 -4.02 7.43 -28.72
C GLU A 554 -3.17 8.70 -28.57
N LEU A 555 -2.27 8.75 -27.58
CA LEU A 555 -1.32 9.86 -27.44
C LEU A 555 -0.31 9.88 -28.59
N ASP A 556 0.19 8.71 -29.00
CA ASP A 556 1.06 8.59 -30.17
C ASP A 556 0.35 9.04 -31.44
N GLU A 557 -0.92 8.65 -31.65
CA GLU A 557 -1.72 9.13 -32.78
C GLU A 557 -1.91 10.66 -32.79
N ILE A 558 -2.07 11.27 -31.61
CA ILE A 558 -2.19 12.73 -31.49
C ILE A 558 -0.87 13.41 -31.86
N LEU A 559 0.27 12.86 -31.42
CA LEU A 559 1.60 13.34 -31.78
C LEU A 559 1.89 13.15 -33.27
N GLU A 560 1.59 11.99 -33.83
CA GLU A 560 1.84 11.68 -35.25
C GLU A 560 0.98 12.51 -36.20
N ALA A 561 -0.23 12.89 -35.78
CA ALA A 561 -1.10 13.79 -36.53
C ALA A 561 -0.52 15.21 -36.66
N ASP A 562 0.44 15.59 -35.81
CA ASP A 562 1.13 16.87 -35.82
C ASP A 562 2.65 16.67 -35.75
N LEU A 563 3.26 16.49 -36.93
CA LEU A 563 4.71 16.24 -37.10
C LEU A 563 5.59 17.27 -36.38
N ASP A 564 5.19 18.53 -36.37
CA ASP A 564 5.93 19.58 -35.69
C ASP A 564 5.88 19.38 -34.16
N MET A 565 4.77 18.85 -33.60
CA MET A 565 4.66 18.47 -32.18
C MET A 565 5.57 17.31 -31.86
N SER A 566 5.56 16.34 -32.76
CA SER A 566 6.27 15.07 -32.61
C SER A 566 7.78 15.31 -32.57
N VAL A 567 8.29 16.12 -33.50
CA VAL A 567 9.73 16.38 -33.69
C VAL A 567 10.26 17.47 -32.76
N ASN A 568 9.48 18.52 -32.48
CA ASN A 568 9.99 19.66 -31.72
C ASN A 568 9.80 19.50 -30.20
N ARG A 569 10.78 18.88 -29.54
CA ARG A 569 10.80 18.73 -28.07
C ARG A 569 10.95 20.03 -27.28
N SER A 570 11.39 21.12 -27.92
CA SER A 570 11.47 22.43 -27.27
C SER A 570 10.11 23.10 -27.07
N TYR A 571 9.06 22.53 -27.69
CA TYR A 571 7.74 23.10 -27.70
C TYR A 571 7.04 22.90 -26.35
N GLY A 572 6.93 23.98 -25.58
CA GLY A 572 6.13 23.97 -24.37
C GLY A 572 6.81 23.39 -23.13
N LEU A 573 8.14 23.45 -23.07
CA LEU A 573 8.91 22.93 -21.94
C LEU A 573 8.47 23.52 -20.60
N LEU A 574 8.23 22.64 -19.63
CA LEU A 574 8.05 23.06 -18.25
C LEU A 574 9.40 23.50 -17.68
N ILE A 575 9.57 24.81 -17.50
CA ILE A 575 10.74 25.36 -16.83
C ILE A 575 10.61 25.11 -15.33
N THR A 576 11.26 24.05 -14.86
CA THR A 576 11.26 23.67 -13.44
C THR A 576 12.16 24.60 -12.65
N LYS A 577 11.71 24.99 -11.45
CA LYS A 577 12.59 25.67 -10.51
C LYS A 577 13.48 24.60 -9.88
N VAL A 578 14.76 24.63 -10.18
CA VAL A 578 15.74 23.76 -9.54
C VAL A 578 15.96 24.24 -8.09
N ASP A 579 16.05 23.30 -7.14
CA ASP A 579 16.48 23.64 -5.78
C ASP A 579 17.96 24.06 -5.81
N MET A 580 18.21 25.35 -5.55
CA MET A 580 19.54 25.95 -5.60
C MET A 580 20.25 25.94 -4.23
N GLU A 581 19.57 25.52 -3.16
CA GLU A 581 20.10 25.58 -1.80
C GLU A 581 20.84 24.30 -1.43
N PHE A 582 20.31 23.15 -1.82
CA PHE A 582 20.88 21.83 -1.53
C PHE A 582 21.29 21.13 -2.83
N VAL A 583 22.38 21.60 -3.45
CA VAL A 583 22.89 21.08 -4.73
C VAL A 583 23.99 20.05 -4.47
N VAL A 584 23.96 18.93 -5.18
CA VAL A 584 25.07 17.95 -5.09
C VAL A 584 26.35 18.59 -5.61
N GLY A 585 27.44 18.48 -4.85
CA GLY A 585 28.72 19.12 -5.13
C GLY A 585 28.86 20.54 -4.55
N SER A 586 27.81 21.12 -3.96
CA SER A 586 27.93 22.40 -3.23
C SER A 586 28.28 22.16 -1.76
N LEU A 587 28.84 23.19 -1.11
CA LEU A 587 28.97 23.20 0.35
C LEU A 587 27.59 23.16 1.00
N TRP A 588 27.48 22.41 2.09
CA TRP A 588 26.30 22.45 2.94
C TRP A 588 26.12 23.86 3.52
N PRO A 589 24.91 24.45 3.41
CA PRO A 589 24.67 25.81 3.88
C PRO A 589 24.98 25.93 5.39
N TYR A 590 25.75 26.94 5.75
CA TYR A 590 26.03 27.24 7.14
C TYR A 590 24.81 27.89 7.78
N TYR A 591 24.02 27.12 8.51
CA TYR A 591 23.05 27.67 9.44
C TYR A 591 23.75 27.91 10.78
N PRO A 592 23.90 29.16 11.26
CA PRO A 592 24.37 29.38 12.61
C PRO A 592 23.46 28.60 13.56
N GLN A 593 24.05 27.71 14.37
CA GLN A 593 23.37 26.70 15.20
C GLN A 593 22.49 27.29 16.34
N GLY A 594 21.96 28.50 16.19
CA GLY A 594 21.22 29.23 17.22
C GLY A 594 19.91 29.85 16.75
N GLY A 595 19.30 29.38 15.66
CA GLY A 595 18.01 29.90 15.21
C GLY A 595 17.37 29.12 14.07
N LEU A 596 16.97 27.89 14.35
CA LEU A 596 15.82 27.26 13.72
C LEU A 596 14.73 27.06 14.77
#